data_AF-E9FRR4-F1
#
_entry.id   AF-E9FRR4-F1
#
_cell.length_a   1.000
_cell.length_b   1.000
_cell.length_c   1.000
_cell.angle_alpha   90.00
_cell.angle_beta   90.00
_cell.angle_gamma   90.00
#
_symmetry.space_group_name_H-M   'P 1'
#
loop_
_entity.id
_entity.type
_entity.pdbx_description
1 polymer ?
#
loop_
_entity_poly.entity_id
_entity_poly.type
_entity_poly.pdbx_seq_one_letter_code
_entity_poly.pdbx_strand_id
1 'polypeptide(L)'
;MTATAEFLKGLPSYNENNFTRFHSDASSKVSVKRPSVYLPTKEYPSEQIIVTEKTNILLRYLHQQWERKNKKRESANEVEEGGSAKKRPRLDTSV
;
A
#
# COMPACT_ATOMS: atom_id res chain seq x y z
N MET A 1 42.19 11.56 10.25
CA MET A 1 40.81 11.88 9.81
C MET A 1 39.92 10.72 10.21
N THR A 2 38.75 10.98 10.78
CA THR A 2 37.89 9.94 11.36
C THR A 2 37.21 9.12 10.26
N ALA A 3 37.22 7.78 10.37
CA ALA A 3 36.60 6.86 9.40
C ALA A 3 35.13 7.18 9.08
N THR A 4 34.43 7.84 10.01
CA THR A 4 33.06 8.33 9.84
C THR A 4 32.91 9.41 8.76
N ALA A 5 33.90 10.28 8.57
CA ALA A 5 33.84 11.36 7.59
C ALA A 5 34.02 10.83 6.16
N GLU A 6 34.78 9.75 5.98
CA GLU A 6 34.95 9.11 4.68
C GLU A 6 33.70 8.33 4.26
N PHE A 7 33.02 7.70 5.21
CA PHE A 7 31.74 7.03 4.99
C PHE A 7 30.62 7.99 4.52
N LEU A 8 30.68 9.26 4.92
CA LEU A 8 29.67 10.28 4.59
C LEU A 8 29.99 11.08 3.32
N LYS A 9 31.05 10.72 2.57
CA LYS A 9 31.36 11.36 1.28
C LYS A 9 30.40 10.88 0.20
N GLY A 10 30.15 11.72 -0.81
CA GLY A 10 29.40 11.34 -2.02
C GLY A 10 27.89 11.18 -1.82
N LEU A 11 27.31 11.82 -0.81
CA LEU A 11 25.85 11.84 -0.64
C LEU A 11 25.17 12.46 -1.88
N PRO A 12 23.97 11.96 -2.28
CA PRO A 12 23.27 12.49 -3.43
C PRO A 12 22.98 13.98 -3.32
N SER A 13 23.23 14.71 -4.40
CA SER A 13 22.86 16.11 -4.56
C SER A 13 21.98 16.25 -5.79
N TYR A 14 20.72 16.65 -5.59
CA TYR A 14 19.82 16.98 -6.70
C TYR A 14 20.23 18.31 -7.37
N ASN A 15 20.78 19.24 -6.60
CA ASN A 15 21.32 20.51 -7.06
C ASN A 15 22.34 21.02 -6.04
N GLU A 16 23.58 21.20 -6.48
CA GLU A 16 24.69 21.64 -5.64
C GLU A 16 24.45 23.01 -4.99
N ASN A 17 23.61 23.85 -5.59
CA ASN A 17 23.33 25.20 -5.10
C ASN A 17 22.27 25.27 -4.00
N ASN A 18 21.54 24.18 -3.70
CA ASN A 18 20.38 24.22 -2.80
C ASN A 18 20.71 24.74 -1.39
N PHE A 19 21.92 24.45 -0.89
CA PHE A 19 22.32 24.76 0.48
C PHE A 19 23.59 25.61 0.59
N THR A 20 24.22 25.99 -0.54
CA THR A 20 25.49 26.75 -0.53
C THR A 20 25.36 28.14 0.10
N ARG A 21 24.15 28.71 0.11
CA ARG A 21 23.84 30.04 0.65
C ARG A 21 23.08 29.99 1.97
N PHE A 22 22.88 28.81 2.54
CA PHE A 22 22.17 28.68 3.81
C PHE A 22 23.06 29.16 4.97
N HIS A 23 22.55 30.09 5.78
CA HIS A 23 23.24 30.63 6.96
C HIS A 23 22.37 30.40 8.20
N SER A 24 22.84 29.57 9.14
CA SER A 24 22.14 29.29 10.41
C SER A 24 22.06 30.51 11.33
N ASP A 25 23.03 31.42 11.22
CA ASP A 25 23.29 32.48 12.19
C ASP A 25 22.62 33.81 11.83
N ALA A 26 21.72 33.81 10.85
CA ALA A 26 20.84 34.95 10.61
C ALA A 26 19.90 35.09 11.81
N SER A 27 20.36 35.87 12.80
CA SER A 27 19.70 36.23 14.05
C SER A 27 18.20 36.43 13.83
N SER A 28 17.47 35.46 14.39
CA SER A 28 16.08 35.20 14.10
C SER A 28 15.20 36.36 14.54
N LYS A 29 14.83 37.25 13.60
CA LYS A 29 13.56 37.98 13.67
C LYS A 29 12.45 36.95 13.44
N VAL A 30 12.11 36.20 14.48
CA VAL A 30 11.14 35.08 14.50
C VAL A 30 9.75 35.50 13.94
N SER A 31 9.44 36.79 13.88
CA SER A 31 8.14 37.29 13.42
C SER A 31 7.89 37.22 11.90
N VAL A 32 8.90 37.02 11.06
CA VAL A 32 8.74 37.02 9.57
C VAL A 32 8.61 35.60 8.99
N LYS A 33 8.76 34.55 9.80
CA LYS A 33 8.98 33.17 9.32
C LYS A 33 7.73 32.31 9.10
N ARG A 34 6.51 32.84 9.25
CA ARG A 34 5.33 32.04 8.93
C ARG A 34 5.15 32.05 7.41
N PRO A 35 5.18 30.88 6.73
CA PRO A 35 4.79 30.82 5.32
C PRO A 35 3.42 31.44 5.16
N SER A 36 3.23 32.19 4.07
CA SER A 36 1.91 32.71 3.71
C SER A 36 0.92 31.55 3.61
N VAL A 37 -0.26 31.71 4.22
CA VAL A 37 -1.33 30.72 4.12
C VAL A 37 -1.91 30.76 2.71
N TYR A 38 -2.08 29.60 2.09
CA TYR A 38 -2.78 29.49 0.80
C TYR A 38 -4.27 29.74 1.02
N LEU A 39 -4.83 30.76 0.36
CA LEU A 39 -6.26 31.05 0.32
C LEU A 39 -6.80 30.71 -1.08
N PRO A 40 -7.47 29.55 -1.26
CA PRO A 40 -8.05 29.19 -2.55
C PRO A 40 -9.13 30.18 -2.97
N THR A 41 -8.99 30.79 -4.15
CA THR A 41 -9.99 31.75 -4.72
C THR A 41 -10.80 31.17 -5.87
N LYS A 42 -10.40 29.99 -6.36
CA LYS A 42 -11.04 29.27 -7.46
C LYS A 42 -11.31 27.85 -7.00
N GLU A 43 -12.49 27.36 -7.36
CA GLU A 43 -12.86 25.97 -7.14
C GLU A 43 -12.43 25.13 -8.34
N TYR A 44 -11.76 24.01 -8.05
CA TYR A 44 -11.39 23.01 -9.05
C TYR A 44 -12.00 21.67 -8.64
N PRO A 45 -12.84 21.04 -9.47
CA PRO A 45 -13.44 19.76 -9.12
C PRO A 45 -12.39 18.66 -9.05
N SER A 46 -12.57 17.70 -8.13
CA SER A 46 -11.73 16.51 -8.06
C SER A 46 -12.10 15.54 -9.18
N GLU A 47 -11.11 14.96 -9.86
CA GLU A 47 -11.34 13.97 -10.93
C GLU A 47 -11.86 12.64 -10.36
N GLN A 48 -11.42 12.26 -9.17
CA GLN A 48 -11.81 11.02 -8.49
C GLN A 48 -12.14 11.28 -7.03
N ILE A 49 -13.05 10.48 -6.49
CA ILE A 49 -13.45 10.54 -5.07
C ILE A 49 -13.12 9.21 -4.38
N ILE A 50 -12.58 9.30 -3.16
CA ILE A 50 -12.33 8.12 -2.34
C ILE A 50 -13.66 7.69 -1.71
N VAL A 51 -14.10 6.48 -2.03
CA VAL A 51 -15.33 5.88 -1.48
C VAL A 51 -15.00 4.68 -0.61
N THR A 52 -15.77 4.51 0.46
CA THR A 52 -15.69 3.31 1.30
C THR A 52 -16.75 2.31 0.84
N GLU A 53 -16.40 1.03 0.88
CA GLU A 53 -17.39 -0.02 0.63
C GLU A 53 -18.45 -0.02 1.74
N LYS A 54 -19.73 0.02 1.34
CA LYS A 54 -20.87 0.02 2.28
C LYS A 54 -21.14 -1.35 2.89
N THR A 55 -20.58 -2.41 2.32
CA THR A 55 -20.86 -3.78 2.73
C THR A 55 -20.23 -4.09 4.07
N ASN A 56 -21.01 -4.67 4.99
CA ASN A 56 -20.48 -5.18 6.24
C ASN A 56 -19.40 -6.26 5.96
N ILE A 57 -18.29 -6.18 6.69
CA ILE A 57 -17.14 -7.05 6.47
C ILE A 57 -17.46 -8.55 6.65
N LEU A 58 -18.38 -8.89 7.55
CA LEU A 58 -18.80 -10.28 7.78
C LEU A 58 -19.62 -10.79 6.60
N LEU A 59 -20.57 -9.99 6.11
CA LEU A 59 -21.39 -10.36 4.94
C LEU A 59 -20.54 -10.53 3.68
N ARG A 60 -19.60 -9.60 3.45
CA ARG A 60 -18.62 -9.70 2.36
C ARG A 60 -17.83 -11.01 2.43
N TYR A 61 -17.36 -11.38 3.62
CA TYR A 61 -16.64 -12.63 3.84
C TYR A 61 -17.50 -13.86 3.54
N LEU A 62 -18.74 -13.91 4.07
CA LEU A 62 -19.64 -15.04 3.87
C LEU A 62 -20.01 -15.21 2.38
N HIS A 63 -20.32 -14.12 1.67
CA HIS A 63 -20.58 -14.15 0.23
C HIS A 63 -19.38 -14.69 -0.54
N GLN A 64 -18.18 -14.19 -0.26
CA GLN A 64 -16.94 -14.68 -0.90
C GLN A 64 -16.71 -16.18 -0.66
N GLN A 65 -16.94 -16.67 0.57
CA GLN A 65 -16.82 -18.10 0.85
C GLN A 65 -17.86 -18.92 0.09
N TRP A 66 -19.10 -18.43 0.02
CA TRP A 66 -20.18 -19.10 -0.68
C TRP A 66 -19.92 -19.16 -2.20
N GLU A 67 -19.54 -18.04 -2.83
CA GLU A 67 -19.19 -17.99 -4.25
C GLU A 67 -18.03 -18.92 -4.58
N ARG A 68 -16.97 -18.92 -3.76
CA ARG A 68 -15.84 -19.86 -3.92
C ARG A 68 -16.28 -21.32 -3.82
N LYS A 69 -17.24 -21.64 -2.95
CA LYS A 69 -17.78 -23.00 -2.79
C LYS A 69 -18.70 -23.41 -3.95
N ASN A 70 -19.42 -22.47 -4.55
CA ASN A 70 -20.28 -22.74 -5.70
C ASN A 70 -19.48 -22.86 -6.98
N LYS A 71 -18.46 -22.03 -7.17
CA LYS A 71 -17.55 -22.15 -8.31
C LYS A 71 -16.82 -23.50 -8.33
N LYS A 72 -16.52 -24.07 -7.14
CA LYS A 72 -16.02 -25.45 -6.99
C LYS A 72 -17.06 -26.53 -7.29
N ARG A 73 -18.35 -26.26 -7.13
CA ARG A 73 -19.44 -27.20 -7.45
C ARG A 73 -19.81 -27.17 -8.93
N GLU A 74 -19.80 -26.00 -9.54
CA GLU A 74 -19.94 -25.85 -11.00
C GLU A 74 -18.76 -26.49 -11.73
N SER A 75 -17.51 -26.26 -11.28
CA SER A 75 -16.35 -26.95 -11.83
C SER A 75 -16.34 -28.46 -11.56
N ALA A 76 -17.05 -28.94 -10.53
CA ALA A 76 -17.19 -30.38 -10.26
C ALA A 76 -18.28 -31.00 -11.15
N ASN A 77 -19.36 -30.27 -11.45
CA ASN A 77 -20.37 -30.71 -12.41
C ASN A 77 -19.80 -30.80 -13.83
N GLU A 78 -18.84 -29.96 -14.21
CA GLU A 78 -18.11 -30.11 -15.49
C GLU A 78 -17.16 -31.33 -15.49
N VAL A 79 -16.66 -31.76 -14.33
CA VAL A 79 -15.77 -32.93 -14.20
C VAL A 79 -16.54 -34.25 -14.08
N GLU A 80 -17.82 -34.25 -13.67
CA GLU A 80 -18.64 -35.47 -13.65
C GLU A 80 -19.06 -35.95 -15.05
N GLU A 81 -18.92 -35.14 -16.10
CA GLU A 81 -19.06 -35.60 -17.49
C GLU A 81 -17.76 -36.20 -18.07
N GLY A 82 -16.66 -36.22 -17.31
CA GLY A 82 -15.34 -36.62 -17.79
C GLY A 82 -14.46 -37.32 -16.75
N GLY A 83 -14.74 -38.60 -16.47
CA GLY A 83 -13.71 -39.59 -16.15
C GLY A 83 -13.10 -39.62 -14.74
N SER A 84 -13.51 -40.64 -13.97
CA SER A 84 -12.64 -41.52 -13.15
C SER A 84 -11.37 -40.96 -12.47
N ALA A 85 -11.39 -40.84 -11.13
CA ALA A 85 -10.41 -41.47 -10.20
C ALA A 85 -10.53 -40.92 -8.76
N LYS A 86 -11.40 -41.53 -7.93
CA LYS A 86 -11.37 -41.35 -6.47
C LYS A 86 -10.35 -42.32 -5.86
N LYS A 87 -9.18 -41.85 -5.41
CA LYS A 87 -8.31 -42.59 -4.48
C LYS A 87 -8.00 -41.72 -3.26
N ARG A 88 -8.57 -42.08 -2.11
CA ARG A 88 -8.22 -41.53 -0.77
C ARG A 88 -7.06 -42.35 -0.19
N PRO A 89 -6.00 -41.76 0.37
CA PRO A 89 -4.98 -42.52 1.10
C PRO A 89 -5.52 -42.91 2.49
N ARG A 90 -5.32 -44.18 2.85
CA ARG A 90 -5.64 -44.77 4.16
C ARG A 90 -4.45 -44.49 5.09
N LEU A 91 -4.67 -43.87 6.24
CA LEU A 91 -3.63 -43.68 7.26
C LEU A 91 -3.55 -44.96 8.11
N ASP A 92 -2.42 -45.65 8.10
CA ASP A 92 -2.15 -46.77 9.00
C ASP A 92 -1.85 -46.26 10.42
N THR A 93 -2.39 -46.97 11.41
CA THR A 93 -2.15 -46.75 12.84
C THR A 93 -0.98 -47.65 13.29
N SER A 94 0.01 -47.06 13.95
CA SER A 94 1.01 -47.68 14.85
C SER A 94 1.41 -46.57 15.82
N VAL A 95 1.42 -46.73 17.14
CA VAL A 95 1.71 -47.87 18.03
C VAL A 95 0.76 -47.81 19.23
#